data_AF-A0A066TKT9-F1
#
_entry.id   AF-A0A066TKT9-F1
#
_cell.length_a   1.000
_cell.length_b   1.000
_cell.length_c   1.000
_cell.angle_alpha   90.00
_cell.angle_beta   90.00
_cell.angle_gamma   90.00
#
_symmetry.space_group_name_H-M   'P 1'
#
loop_
_entity.id
_entity.type
_entity.pdbx_description
1 polymer ?
#
loop_
_entity_poly.entity_id
_entity_poly.type
_entity_poly.pdbx_seq_one_letter_code
_entity_poly.pdbx_strand_id
1 'polypeptide(L)'
;MTKQHNQTAKQPQIHPRPFKQRLLKLGLFCGFLILFIFLQANLDSRTAENRKPWHSDFTIAAFEPNGSFLALPYSYVQQHSLAKTTFLAKQPEGSKQKNDNDTFSYKVVQQTAQQQLIQTSLRTSRSITVATYQATASTVTPIKSTAYTVEQISIAAVLALISVLILQFLYRLLRRRTSHQQAN
;
A
#
# COMPACT_ATOMS: atom_id res chain seq x y z
N MET A 1 40.28 34.27 -56.83
CA MET A 1 40.74 32.93 -56.44
C MET A 1 40.47 32.72 -54.97
N THR A 2 39.57 31.80 -54.67
CA THR A 2 39.00 31.47 -53.37
C THR A 2 39.82 30.36 -52.71
N LYS A 3 40.21 30.49 -51.44
CA LYS A 3 40.50 29.35 -50.53
C LYS A 3 40.12 29.75 -49.11
N GLN A 4 38.86 29.50 -48.75
CA GLN A 4 38.40 28.38 -47.92
C GLN A 4 38.80 28.51 -46.45
N HIS A 5 37.90 29.16 -45.71
CA HIS A 5 37.83 29.19 -44.26
C HIS A 5 37.37 27.80 -43.78
N ASN A 6 38.28 27.00 -43.22
CA ASN A 6 37.94 25.70 -42.64
C ASN A 6 37.28 25.93 -41.27
N GLN A 7 35.95 26.03 -41.28
CA GLN A 7 35.15 25.93 -40.07
C GLN A 7 35.25 24.50 -39.53
N THR A 8 35.96 24.34 -38.42
CA THR A 8 35.94 23.09 -37.65
C THR A 8 34.52 22.93 -37.10
N ALA A 9 33.75 22.03 -37.71
CA ALA A 9 32.44 21.63 -37.23
C ALA A 9 32.59 21.07 -35.80
N LYS A 10 32.16 21.85 -34.80
CA LYS A 10 31.94 21.34 -33.44
C LYS A 10 30.81 20.31 -33.53
N GLN A 11 31.18 19.03 -33.58
CA GLN A 11 30.21 17.96 -33.35
C GLN A 11 29.54 18.21 -31.99
N PRO A 12 28.19 18.25 -31.91
CA PRO A 12 27.52 18.30 -30.64
C PRO A 12 27.78 16.96 -29.94
N GLN A 13 28.63 16.99 -28.91
CA GLN A 13 28.76 15.85 -27.99
C GLN A 13 27.41 15.65 -27.30
N ILE A 14 26.61 14.74 -27.83
CA ILE A 14 25.42 14.22 -27.15
C ILE A 14 25.94 13.44 -25.95
N HIS A 15 26.13 14.12 -24.81
CA HIS A 15 26.47 13.46 -23.55
C HIS A 15 25.28 12.59 -23.13
N PRO A 16 25.42 11.25 -23.02
CA PRO A 16 24.36 10.36 -22.52
C PRO A 16 24.19 10.42 -20.99
N ARG A 17 24.98 11.26 -20.32
CA ARG A 17 25.04 11.43 -18.85
C ARG A 17 23.74 11.94 -18.19
N PRO A 18 22.94 12.87 -18.76
CA PRO A 18 21.76 13.39 -18.07
C PRO A 18 20.61 12.36 -18.03
N PHE A 19 20.50 11.49 -19.03
CA PHE A 19 19.46 10.48 -19.08
C PHE A 19 19.68 9.39 -18.02
N LYS A 20 20.90 8.84 -17.92
CA LYS A 20 21.25 7.85 -16.89
C LYS A 20 21.03 8.38 -15.46
N GLN A 21 21.36 9.65 -15.21
CA GLN A 21 21.13 10.27 -13.91
C GLN A 21 19.64 10.51 -13.60
N ARG A 22 18.84 10.89 -14.60
CA ARG A 22 17.38 11.03 -14.44
C ARG A 22 16.74 9.67 -14.14
N LEU A 23 17.16 8.62 -14.84
CA LEU A 23 16.67 7.26 -14.63
C LEU A 23 17.04 6.73 -13.25
N LEU A 24 18.26 6.98 -12.78
CA LEU A 24 18.69 6.63 -11.43
C LEU A 24 17.85 7.35 -10.36
N LYS A 25 17.60 8.66 -10.52
CA LYS A 25 16.76 9.43 -9.60
C LYS A 25 15.32 8.93 -9.56
N LEU A 26 14.77 8.56 -10.72
CA LEU A 26 13.44 7.97 -10.82
C LEU A 26 13.41 6.61 -10.12
N GLY A 27 14.41 5.76 -10.34
CA GLY A 27 14.53 4.47 -9.65
C GLY A 27 14.62 4.63 -8.13
N LEU A 28 15.43 5.57 -7.65
CA LEU A 28 15.53 5.90 -6.22
C LEU A 28 14.20 6.41 -5.67
N PHE A 29 13.53 7.31 -6.38
CA PHE A 29 12.22 7.82 -5.98
C PHE A 29 11.19 6.70 -5.87
N CYS A 30 11.07 5.84 -6.89
CA CYS A 30 10.14 4.70 -6.85
C CYS A 30 10.47 3.73 -5.72
N GLY A 31 11.76 3.45 -5.48
CA GLY A 31 12.20 2.60 -4.37
C GLY A 31 11.82 3.17 -3.01
N PHE A 32 12.10 4.46 -2.77
CA PHE A 32 11.70 5.13 -1.53
C PHE A 32 10.18 5.23 -1.39
N LEU A 33 9.45 5.47 -2.47
CA LEU A 33 7.99 5.52 -2.45
C LEU A 33 7.40 4.20 -1.98
N ILE A 34 7.84 3.07 -2.57
CA ILE A 34 7.40 1.73 -2.16
C ILE A 34 7.77 1.48 -0.70
N LEU A 35 8.98 1.83 -0.29
CA LEU A 35 9.44 1.68 1.10
C LEU A 35 8.56 2.47 2.07
N PHE A 36 8.25 3.73 1.77
CA PHE A 36 7.42 4.56 2.65
C PHE A 36 5.97 4.11 2.68
N ILE A 37 5.40 3.64 1.57
CA ILE A 37 4.09 3.00 1.56
C ILE A 37 4.11 1.77 2.47
N PHE A 38 5.14 0.93 2.37
CA PHE A 38 5.28 -0.25 3.20
C PHE A 38 5.44 0.09 4.69
N LEU A 39 6.25 1.09 5.03
CA LEU A 39 6.43 1.54 6.41
C LEU A 39 5.13 2.11 6.98
N GLN A 40 4.43 2.97 6.23
CA GLN A 40 3.12 3.50 6.64
C GLN A 40 2.10 2.38 6.83
N ALA A 41 2.05 1.42 5.90
CA ALA A 41 1.17 0.26 5.99
C ALA A 41 1.47 -0.60 7.21
N ASN A 42 2.74 -0.80 7.59
CA ASN A 42 3.09 -1.53 8.82
C ASN A 42 2.73 -0.74 10.08
N LEU A 43 2.94 0.58 10.09
CA LEU A 43 2.57 1.43 11.21
C LEU A 43 1.05 1.51 11.41
N ASP A 44 0.30 1.43 10.32
CA ASP A 44 -1.17 1.41 10.28
C ASP A 44 -1.74 0.00 10.55
N SER A 45 -1.01 -1.05 10.16
CA SER A 45 -1.31 -2.46 10.44
C SER A 45 -1.05 -2.79 11.91
N ARG A 46 -1.73 -2.11 12.83
CA ARG A 46 -1.66 -2.46 14.25
C ARG A 46 -2.64 -3.57 14.57
N THR A 47 -2.17 -4.51 15.37
CA THR A 47 -3.02 -5.42 16.11
C THR A 47 -3.88 -4.59 17.04
N ALA A 48 -5.17 -4.86 17.01
CA ALA A 48 -6.12 -4.42 18.00
C ALA A 48 -5.65 -4.76 19.43
N GLU A 49 -4.98 -3.85 20.13
CA GLU A 49 -4.76 -4.01 21.57
C GLU A 49 -6.17 -4.11 22.20
N ASN A 50 -6.48 -5.25 22.83
CA ASN A 50 -7.80 -5.63 23.34
C ASN A 50 -8.89 -6.10 22.34
N ARG A 51 -8.52 -6.66 21.17
CA ARG A 51 -9.48 -7.28 20.21
C ARG A 51 -10.54 -6.30 19.64
N LYS A 52 -10.32 -4.99 19.74
CA LYS A 52 -11.16 -3.94 19.11
C LYS A 52 -10.61 -3.57 17.73
N PRO A 53 -11.45 -3.44 16.69
CA PRO A 53 -10.95 -3.10 15.36
C PRO A 53 -10.16 -1.78 15.40
N TRP A 54 -8.98 -1.78 14.79
CA TRP A 54 -8.15 -0.57 14.69
C TRP A 54 -8.79 0.49 13.78
N HIS A 55 -9.49 0.04 12.73
CA HIS A 55 -10.21 0.88 11.79
C HIS A 55 -11.72 0.83 12.04
N SER A 56 -12.39 1.99 12.07
CA SER A 56 -13.87 2.08 12.16
C SER A 56 -14.57 1.32 11.03
N ASP A 57 -13.91 1.25 9.89
CA ASP A 57 -14.45 0.69 8.65
C ASP A 57 -14.15 -0.81 8.51
N PHE A 58 -13.75 -1.46 9.62
CA PHE A 58 -13.52 -2.89 9.67
C PHE A 58 -14.79 -3.65 9.27
N THR A 59 -14.80 -4.16 8.04
CA THR A 59 -15.96 -4.81 7.44
C THR A 59 -15.72 -6.30 7.39
N ILE A 60 -16.71 -7.08 7.83
CA ILE A 60 -16.66 -8.54 7.91
C ILE A 60 -17.70 -9.15 6.98
N ALA A 61 -17.44 -10.38 6.55
CA ALA A 61 -18.40 -11.19 5.81
C ALA A 61 -19.27 -11.98 6.80
N ALA A 62 -20.59 -11.79 6.73
CA ALA A 62 -21.58 -12.62 7.41
C ALA A 62 -22.35 -13.44 6.38
N PHE A 63 -22.41 -14.75 6.54
CA PHE A 63 -22.99 -15.68 5.57
C PHE A 63 -24.39 -16.08 5.96
N GLU A 64 -25.31 -15.97 5.02
CA GLU A 64 -26.68 -16.43 5.15
C GLU A 64 -26.79 -17.94 4.86
N PRO A 65 -27.89 -18.60 5.28
CA PRO A 65 -28.09 -20.03 5.06
C PRO A 65 -28.08 -20.41 3.58
N ASN A 66 -28.60 -19.52 2.73
CA ASN A 66 -28.65 -19.64 1.27
C ASN A 66 -27.25 -19.61 0.60
N GLY A 67 -26.18 -19.33 1.36
CA GLY A 67 -24.81 -19.24 0.85
C GLY A 67 -24.43 -17.85 0.32
N SER A 68 -25.36 -16.90 0.31
CA SER A 68 -25.08 -15.48 0.09
C SER A 68 -24.31 -14.90 1.28
N PHE A 69 -23.68 -13.74 1.09
CA PHE A 69 -22.99 -13.06 2.18
C PHE A 69 -23.26 -11.57 2.20
N LEU A 70 -23.29 -11.01 3.41
CA LEU A 70 -23.41 -9.60 3.72
C LEU A 70 -22.05 -9.05 4.13
N ALA A 71 -21.74 -7.84 3.67
CA ALA A 71 -20.54 -7.11 4.08
C ALA A 71 -20.97 -6.11 5.16
N LEU A 72 -20.69 -6.43 6.42
CA LEU A 72 -21.20 -5.69 7.58
C LEU A 72 -20.05 -5.04 8.35
N PRO A 73 -20.19 -3.80 8.82
CA PRO A 73 -19.26 -3.23 9.77
C PRO A 73 -19.19 -4.08 11.04
N TYR A 74 -18.01 -4.30 11.61
CA TYR A 74 -17.84 -5.08 12.83
C TYR A 74 -18.57 -4.47 14.02
N SER A 75 -18.65 -3.15 14.10
CA SER A 75 -19.44 -2.43 15.09
C SER A 75 -20.92 -2.83 15.06
N TYR A 76 -21.48 -3.05 13.86
CA TYR A 76 -22.86 -3.53 13.70
C TYR A 76 -23.04 -4.93 14.31
N VAL A 77 -22.09 -5.82 14.05
CA VAL A 77 -22.11 -7.21 14.53
C VAL A 77 -21.91 -7.31 16.04
N GLN A 78 -21.21 -6.35 16.65
CA GLN A 78 -21.10 -6.27 18.11
C GLN A 78 -22.40 -5.83 18.80
N GLN A 79 -23.21 -5.01 18.11
CA GLN A 79 -24.42 -4.42 18.67
C GLN A 79 -25.68 -5.22 18.34
N HIS A 80 -25.68 -6.00 17.25
CA HIS A 80 -26.85 -6.70 16.75
C HIS A 80 -26.59 -8.20 16.66
N SER A 81 -27.46 -8.99 17.28
CA SER A 81 -27.47 -10.43 17.09
C SER A 81 -28.00 -10.76 15.69
N LEU A 82 -27.14 -11.27 14.83
CA LEU A 82 -27.52 -11.70 13.48
C LEU A 82 -28.11 -13.11 13.53
N ALA A 83 -29.45 -13.19 13.53
CA ALA A 83 -30.15 -14.47 13.54
C ALA A 83 -29.90 -15.23 12.23
N LYS A 84 -29.64 -16.55 12.34
CA LYS A 84 -29.47 -17.47 11.20
C LYS A 84 -28.30 -17.15 10.26
N THR A 85 -27.34 -16.32 10.68
CA THR A 85 -26.08 -16.12 9.93
C THR A 85 -24.92 -16.85 10.58
N THR A 86 -23.93 -17.22 9.78
CA THR A 86 -22.64 -17.76 10.25
C THR A 86 -21.50 -16.87 9.76
N PHE A 87 -20.38 -16.82 10.47
CA PHE A 87 -19.17 -16.15 9.97
C PHE A 87 -18.21 -17.09 9.27
N LEU A 88 -18.58 -18.37 9.15
CA LEU A 88 -17.82 -19.36 8.41
C LEU A 88 -18.23 -19.35 6.93
N ALA A 89 -17.27 -19.04 6.07
CA ALA A 89 -17.45 -19.07 4.63
C ALA A 89 -17.54 -20.52 4.13
N LYS A 90 -18.55 -20.81 3.31
CA LYS A 90 -18.65 -22.10 2.60
C LYS A 90 -17.69 -22.17 1.42
N GLN A 91 -17.46 -21.04 0.76
CA GLN A 91 -16.56 -20.91 -0.38
C GLN A 91 -15.23 -20.28 0.06
N PRO A 92 -14.09 -20.66 -0.55
CA PRO A 92 -12.78 -20.16 -0.17
C PRO A 92 -12.59 -18.67 -0.45
N GLU A 93 -13.33 -18.10 -1.38
CA GLU A 93 -13.30 -16.68 -1.71
C GLU A 93 -14.63 -16.22 -2.29
N GLY A 94 -14.88 -14.91 -2.22
CA GLY A 94 -16.07 -14.29 -2.77
C GLY A 94 -15.90 -12.78 -2.90
N SER A 95 -16.62 -12.20 -3.85
CA SER A 95 -16.55 -10.79 -4.19
C SER A 95 -17.95 -10.29 -4.50
N LYS A 96 -18.28 -9.09 -4.04
CA LYS A 96 -19.51 -8.40 -4.44
C LYS A 96 -19.30 -6.90 -4.49
N GLN A 97 -20.03 -6.27 -5.40
CA GLN A 97 -20.17 -4.82 -5.41
C GLN A 97 -21.12 -4.43 -4.26
N LYS A 98 -20.65 -3.53 -3.38
CA LYS A 98 -21.42 -3.07 -2.22
C LYS A 98 -22.37 -1.94 -2.64
N ASN A 99 -21.85 -0.99 -3.43
CA ASN A 99 -22.52 0.16 -4.06
C ASN A 99 -21.82 0.44 -5.40
N ASP A 100 -22.30 1.41 -6.19
CA ASP A 100 -21.79 1.73 -7.54
C ASP A 100 -20.25 1.79 -7.65
N ASN A 101 -19.55 2.26 -6.62
CA ASN A 101 -18.08 2.41 -6.64
C ASN A 101 -17.32 1.57 -5.61
N ASP A 102 -18.01 0.83 -4.75
CA ASP A 102 -17.39 0.10 -3.64
C ASP A 102 -17.43 -1.40 -3.92
N THR A 103 -16.28 -2.07 -3.77
CA THR A 103 -16.18 -3.52 -3.92
C THR A 103 -15.70 -4.12 -2.61
N PHE A 104 -16.40 -5.15 -2.14
CA PHE A 104 -16.00 -5.93 -0.99
C PHE A 104 -15.68 -7.36 -1.43
N SER A 105 -14.55 -7.88 -0.98
CA SER A 105 -14.18 -9.27 -1.17
C SER A 105 -13.69 -9.90 0.12
N TYR A 106 -13.80 -11.22 0.18
CA TYR A 106 -13.25 -12.03 1.26
C TYR A 106 -12.47 -13.21 0.67
N LYS A 107 -11.51 -13.69 1.46
CA LYS A 107 -10.71 -14.88 1.18
C LYS A 107 -10.43 -15.63 2.49
N VAL A 108 -10.71 -16.91 2.51
CA VAL A 108 -10.32 -17.81 3.59
C VAL A 108 -8.83 -18.13 3.43
N VAL A 109 -8.03 -17.70 4.40
CA VAL A 109 -6.57 -17.88 4.42
C VAL A 109 -6.20 -19.21 5.06
N GLN A 110 -6.90 -19.59 6.13
CA GLN A 110 -6.73 -20.86 6.84
C GLN A 110 -8.08 -21.35 7.35
N GLN A 111 -8.25 -22.67 7.42
CA GLN A 111 -9.46 -23.30 7.90
C GLN A 111 -9.14 -24.50 8.80
N THR A 112 -9.84 -24.58 9.92
CA THR A 112 -9.88 -25.72 10.82
C THR A 112 -11.33 -26.19 10.97
N ALA A 113 -11.58 -27.25 11.74
CA ALA A 113 -12.92 -27.80 11.93
C ALA A 113 -13.92 -26.81 12.55
N GLN A 114 -13.46 -25.85 13.35
CA GLN A 114 -14.34 -24.94 14.10
C GLN A 114 -14.08 -23.45 13.81
N GLN A 115 -12.98 -23.13 13.14
CA GLN A 115 -12.51 -21.75 12.96
C GLN A 115 -11.94 -21.53 11.56
N GLN A 116 -12.13 -20.32 11.05
CA GLN A 116 -11.51 -19.84 9.81
C GLN A 116 -10.77 -18.53 10.06
N LEU A 117 -9.60 -18.39 9.44
CA LEU A 117 -8.90 -17.13 9.29
C LEU A 117 -9.33 -16.51 7.97
N ILE A 118 -10.02 -15.38 8.03
CA ILE A 118 -10.56 -14.71 6.84
C ILE A 118 -9.87 -13.37 6.67
N GLN A 119 -9.42 -13.11 5.45
CA GLN A 119 -8.97 -11.80 5.00
C GLN A 119 -10.05 -11.17 4.14
N THR A 120 -10.37 -9.91 4.38
CA THR A 120 -11.30 -9.11 3.61
C THR A 120 -10.61 -7.93 2.98
N SER A 121 -11.16 -7.44 1.89
CA SER A 121 -10.73 -6.21 1.21
C SER A 121 -11.97 -5.39 0.90
N LEU A 122 -12.02 -4.17 1.42
CA LEU A 122 -13.00 -3.16 1.06
C LEU A 122 -12.29 -2.10 0.22
N ARG A 123 -12.59 -2.05 -1.07
CA ARG A 123 -12.14 -1.01 -1.98
C ARG A 123 -13.22 0.03 -2.12
N THR A 124 -12.87 1.28 -1.83
CA THR A 124 -13.69 2.46 -2.10
C THR A 124 -13.02 3.33 -3.15
N SER A 125 -13.64 4.46 -3.49
CA SER A 125 -13.05 5.46 -4.39
C SER A 125 -11.75 6.09 -3.85
N ARG A 126 -11.52 6.07 -2.52
CA ARG A 126 -10.41 6.80 -1.87
C ARG A 126 -9.49 5.93 -1.04
N SER A 127 -9.87 4.68 -0.79
CA SER A 127 -9.11 3.79 0.08
C SER A 127 -9.27 2.33 -0.30
N ILE A 128 -8.29 1.53 0.11
CA ILE A 128 -8.40 0.08 0.16
C ILE A 128 -8.14 -0.34 1.61
N THR A 129 -9.12 -0.94 2.26
CA THR A 129 -8.98 -1.46 3.61
C THR A 129 -8.88 -2.97 3.55
N VAL A 130 -7.73 -3.51 3.96
CA VAL A 130 -7.51 -4.95 4.09
C VAL A 130 -7.60 -5.32 5.55
N ALA A 131 -8.48 -6.24 5.92
CA ALA A 131 -8.67 -6.68 7.28
C ALA A 131 -8.52 -8.19 7.40
N THR A 132 -7.95 -8.66 8.51
CA THR A 132 -7.86 -10.08 8.85
C THR A 132 -8.53 -10.33 10.19
N TYR A 133 -9.37 -11.35 10.25
CA TYR A 133 -10.02 -11.80 11.47
C TYR A 133 -10.11 -13.31 11.54
N GLN A 134 -10.25 -13.81 12.77
CA GLN A 134 -10.63 -15.18 13.05
C GLN A 134 -12.14 -15.24 13.26
N ALA A 135 -12.79 -16.18 12.59
CA ALA A 135 -14.22 -16.42 12.65
C ALA A 135 -14.52 -17.81 13.20
N THR A 136 -15.53 -17.91 14.06
CA THR A 136 -16.26 -19.14 14.36
C THR A 136 -17.65 -19.07 13.72
N ALA A 137 -18.49 -20.07 13.93
CA ALA A 137 -19.88 -20.00 13.47
C ALA A 137 -20.65 -18.79 14.04
N SER A 138 -20.27 -18.30 15.23
CA SER A 138 -21.05 -17.29 15.98
C SER A 138 -20.26 -16.05 16.41
N THR A 139 -18.94 -16.04 16.28
CA THR A 139 -18.10 -14.93 16.76
C THR A 139 -17.04 -14.55 15.76
N VAL A 140 -16.65 -13.27 15.80
CA VAL A 140 -15.53 -12.73 15.02
C VAL A 140 -14.57 -12.03 15.95
N THR A 141 -13.30 -12.39 15.84
CA THR A 141 -12.19 -11.77 16.56
C THR A 141 -11.28 -11.05 15.57
N PRO A 142 -11.25 -9.71 15.56
CA PRO A 142 -10.33 -8.93 14.75
C PRO A 142 -8.88 -9.26 15.08
N ILE A 143 -8.02 -9.40 14.07
CA ILE A 143 -6.59 -9.62 14.26
C ILE A 143 -5.82 -8.37 13.85
N LYS A 144 -5.97 -7.94 12.60
CA LYS A 144 -5.30 -6.76 12.05
C LYS A 144 -6.12 -6.11 10.97
N SER A 145 -5.87 -4.83 10.73
CA SER A 145 -6.43 -4.14 9.59
C SER A 145 -5.46 -3.07 9.11
N THR A 146 -5.38 -2.89 7.80
CA THR A 146 -4.51 -1.92 7.14
C THR A 146 -5.34 -1.15 6.14
N ALA A 147 -5.34 0.17 6.24
CA ALA A 147 -5.96 1.04 5.26
C ALA A 147 -4.86 1.63 4.38
N TYR A 148 -5.06 1.57 3.07
CA TYR A 148 -4.25 2.24 2.06
C TYR A 148 -5.07 3.41 1.52
N THR A 149 -4.77 4.62 1.97
CA THR A 149 -5.49 5.83 1.54
C THR A 149 -4.70 6.61 0.50
N VAL A 150 -5.40 7.38 -0.33
CA VAL A 150 -4.75 8.31 -1.28
C VAL A 150 -3.85 9.33 -0.55
N GLU A 151 -4.21 9.73 0.67
CA GLU A 151 -3.42 10.64 1.50
C GLU A 151 -2.09 10.00 1.94
N GLN A 152 -2.10 8.75 2.40
CA GLN A 152 -0.87 8.02 2.75
C GLN A 152 0.08 7.88 1.56
N ILE A 153 -0.45 7.58 0.38
CA ILE A 153 0.33 7.52 -0.87
C ILE A 153 0.94 8.89 -1.18
N SER A 154 0.16 9.97 -0.99
CA SER A 154 0.63 11.34 -1.22
C SER A 154 1.76 11.72 -0.26
N ILE A 155 1.62 11.40 1.04
CA ILE A 155 2.65 11.61 2.05
C ILE A 155 3.91 10.78 1.73
N ALA A 156 3.73 9.52 1.32
CA ALA A 156 4.84 8.65 0.92
C ALA A 156 5.63 9.24 -0.27
N ALA A 157 4.93 9.86 -1.23
CA ALA A 157 5.56 10.55 -2.35
C ALA A 157 6.35 11.78 -1.91
N VAL A 158 5.83 12.59 -0.98
CA VAL A 158 6.54 13.73 -0.41
C VAL A 158 7.81 13.28 0.31
N LEU A 159 7.71 12.25 1.16
CA LEU A 159 8.87 11.68 1.86
C LEU A 159 9.91 11.11 0.88
N ALA A 160 9.47 10.38 -0.14
CA ALA A 160 10.37 9.85 -1.18
C ALA A 160 11.12 10.96 -1.90
N LEU A 161 10.43 12.05 -2.25
CA LEU A 161 11.05 13.22 -2.88
C LEU A 161 12.11 13.85 -1.95
N ILE A 162 11.78 14.06 -0.68
CA ILE A 162 12.69 14.61 0.33
C ILE A 162 13.94 13.71 0.48
N SER A 163 13.76 12.39 0.57
CA SER A 163 14.88 11.45 0.68
C SER A 163 15.81 11.50 -0.54
N VAL A 164 15.26 11.60 -1.75
CA VAL A 164 16.06 11.76 -2.98
C VAL A 164 16.83 13.07 -2.97
N LEU A 165 16.22 14.17 -2.49
CA LEU A 165 16.90 15.47 -2.39
C LEU A 165 18.02 15.47 -1.35
N ILE A 166 17.78 14.87 -0.18
CA ILE A 166 18.80 14.71 0.88
C ILE A 166 19.97 13.89 0.36
N LEU A 167 19.72 12.76 -0.31
CA LEU A 167 20.78 11.92 -0.86
C LEU A 167 21.61 12.67 -1.91
N GLN A 168 20.96 13.49 -2.75
CA GLN A 168 21.67 14.35 -3.70
C GLN A 168 22.54 15.40 -3.00
N PHE A 169 22.04 16.01 -1.93
CA PHE A 169 22.79 16.99 -1.15
C PHE A 169 24.02 16.35 -0.49
N LEU A 170 23.84 15.19 0.16
CA LEU A 170 24.92 14.43 0.79
C LEU A 170 25.99 13.99 -0.22
N TYR A 171 25.57 13.49 -1.39
CA TYR A 171 26.50 13.12 -2.46
C TYR A 171 27.35 14.31 -2.93
N ARG A 172 26.74 15.49 -3.09
CA ARG A 172 27.46 16.72 -3.45
C ARG A 172 28.45 17.14 -2.35
N LEU A 173 28.06 17.01 -1.09
CA LEU A 173 28.89 17.41 0.05
C LEU A 173 30.10 16.48 0.20
N LEU A 174 29.91 15.16 0.07
CA LEU A 174 30.98 14.17 0.08
C LEU A 174 31.97 14.37 -1.07
N ARG A 175 31.47 14.60 -2.30
CA ARG A 175 32.33 14.87 -3.46
C ARG A 175 33.18 16.13 -3.29
N ARG A 176 32.64 17.18 -2.67
CA ARG A 176 33.39 18.41 -2.38
C ARG A 176 34.50 18.18 -1.36
N ARG A 177 34.24 17.35 -0.33
CA ARG A 177 35.26 17.03 0.69
C ARG A 177 36.39 16.16 0.12
N THR A 178 36.10 15.16 -0.71
CA THR A 178 37.14 14.32 -1.32
C THR A 178 38.00 15.06 -2.35
N SER A 179 37.43 15.98 -3.13
CA SER A 179 38.23 16.83 -4.03
C SER A 179 39.17 17.79 -3.29
N HIS A 180 38.80 18.27 -2.10
CA HIS A 180 39.72 19.07 -1.27
C HIS A 180 40.84 18.24 -0.63
N GLN A 181 40.62 16.95 -0.36
CA GLN A 181 41.67 16.06 0.16
C GLN A 181 42.68 15.59 -0.91
N GLN A 182 42.34 15.67 -2.19
CA GLN A 182 43.28 15.36 -3.29
C GLN A 182 44.06 16.58 -3.80
N ALA A 183 43.75 17.79 -3.31
CA ALA A 183 44.37 19.03 -3.74
C ALA A 183 45.40 19.59 -2.72
N ASN A 184 45.59 18.89 -1.60
CA ASN A 184 46.67 19.09 -0.63
C ASN A 184 47.60 17.88 -0.68
#